data_AF-A6Y7S2-F1
#
_entry.id   AF-A6Y7S2-F1
#
_cell.length_a   1.000
_cell.length_b   1.000
_cell.length_c   1.000
_cell.angle_alpha   90.00
_cell.angle_beta   90.00
_cell.angle_gamma   90.00
#
_symmetry.space_group_name_H-M   'P 1'
#
loop_
_entity.id
_entity.type
_entity.pdbx_description
1 polymer ?
#
loop_
_entity_poly.entity_id
_entity_poly.type
_entity_poly.pdbx_seq_one_letter_code
_entity_poly.pdbx_strand_id
1 'polypeptide(L)'
;SEDFELLCPDGRRAPVDQYSQCHLAEVPPHMVVTSNEKSEIALNEIRDAILSAGKLYSKRPDLFRLFGDFDGTKDLLFKNSATGLLSLESGSPVMQRYSEILEVIKACENQPSS
;
A
#
# COMPACT_ATOMS: atom_id res chain seq x y z
N SER A 1 -13.33 -21.84 5.83
CA SER A 1 -14.09 -20.61 5.56
C SER A 1 -14.63 -20.75 4.14
N GLU A 2 -15.81 -21.35 4.00
CA GLU A 2 -16.52 -21.47 2.71
C GLU A 2 -17.73 -20.52 2.64
N ASP A 3 -17.90 -19.68 3.65
CA ASP A 3 -19.07 -18.81 3.80
C ASP A 3 -18.97 -17.52 2.96
N PHE A 4 -17.85 -17.31 2.26
CA PHE A 4 -17.56 -16.09 1.52
C PHE A 4 -17.03 -16.39 0.12
N GLU A 5 -17.45 -15.56 -0.84
CA GLU A 5 -17.01 -15.58 -2.23
C GLU A 5 -16.57 -14.16 -2.65
N LEU A 6 -15.71 -14.08 -3.66
CA LEU A 6 -15.33 -12.84 -4.33
C LEU A 6 -16.35 -12.48 -5.40
N LEU A 7 -16.55 -11.17 -5.60
CA LEU A 7 -17.28 -10.64 -6.75
C LEU A 7 -16.29 -10.25 -7.83
N CYS A 8 -16.43 -10.85 -9.01
CA CYS A 8 -15.54 -10.58 -10.13
C CYS A 8 -16.12 -9.47 -11.03
N PRO A 9 -15.27 -8.66 -11.70
CA PRO A 9 -15.75 -7.59 -12.59
C PRO A 9 -16.62 -8.06 -13.76
N ASP A 10 -16.50 -9.33 -14.15
CA ASP A 10 -17.30 -9.96 -15.21
C ASP A 10 -18.64 -10.53 -14.71
N GLY A 11 -19.03 -10.23 -13.47
CA GLY A 11 -20.28 -10.66 -12.86
C GLY A 11 -20.27 -12.08 -12.31
N ARG A 12 -19.16 -12.81 -12.44
CA ARG A 12 -18.99 -14.12 -11.80
C ARG A 12 -18.68 -14.00 -10.30
N ARG A 13 -18.74 -15.15 -9.63
CA ARG A 13 -18.21 -15.33 -8.27
C ARG A 13 -17.04 -16.30 -8.30
N ALA A 14 -16.10 -16.14 -7.38
CA ALA A 14 -14.94 -17.01 -7.25
C ALA A 14 -14.59 -17.27 -5.77
N PRO A 15 -13.95 -18.40 -5.44
CA PRO A 15 -13.37 -18.64 -4.12
C PRO A 15 -12.38 -17.54 -3.68
N VAL A 16 -12.28 -17.27 -2.38
CA VAL A 16 -11.48 -16.17 -1.79
C VAL A 16 -9.97 -16.25 -2.07
N ASP A 17 -9.45 -17.43 -2.36
CA ASP A 17 -8.04 -17.65 -2.71
C ASP A 17 -7.72 -17.26 -4.17
N GLN A 18 -8.74 -17.04 -5.01
CA GLN A 18 -8.58 -16.62 -6.41
C GLN A 18 -8.50 -15.09 -6.60
N TYR A 19 -8.21 -14.34 -5.54
CA TYR A 19 -8.15 -12.87 -5.56
C TYR A 19 -7.20 -12.30 -6.62
N SER A 20 -6.14 -13.02 -7.00
CA SER A 20 -5.20 -12.58 -8.03
C SER A 20 -5.83 -12.52 -9.42
N GLN A 21 -6.88 -13.31 -9.68
CA GLN A 21 -7.60 -13.36 -10.96
C GLN A 21 -9.01 -12.76 -10.87
N CYS A 22 -9.56 -12.62 -9.66
CA CYS A 22 -10.87 -12.04 -9.40
C CYS A 22 -10.74 -10.94 -8.33
N HIS A 23 -10.54 -9.70 -8.78
CA HIS A 23 -10.51 -8.51 -7.95
C HIS A 23 -11.08 -7.32 -8.74
N LEU A 24 -11.55 -6.28 -8.04
CA LEU A 24 -12.08 -5.08 -8.68
C LEU A 24 -10.97 -4.19 -9.27
N ALA A 25 -9.84 -4.11 -8.58
CA ALA A 25 -8.66 -3.38 -9.03
C ALA A 25 -7.42 -3.89 -8.30
N GLU A 26 -6.27 -3.79 -8.97
CA GLU A 26 -4.97 -3.82 -8.31
C GLU A 26 -4.66 -2.43 -7.80
N VAL A 27 -4.29 -2.31 -6.51
CA VAL A 27 -3.98 -1.04 -5.87
C VAL A 27 -2.52 -1.01 -5.41
N PRO A 28 -1.85 0.15 -5.48
CA PRO A 28 -0.49 0.28 -4.98
C PRO A 28 -0.45 0.00 -3.47
N PRO A 29 0.65 -0.58 -2.96
CA PRO A 29 0.84 -0.71 -1.52
C PRO A 29 0.88 0.66 -0.84
N HIS A 30 0.61 0.72 0.46
CA HIS A 30 0.75 1.94 1.24
C HIS A 30 2.20 2.45 1.18
N MET A 31 2.38 3.78 1.12
CA MET A 31 3.68 4.40 0.91
C MET A 31 4.03 5.38 2.03
N VAL A 32 5.33 5.49 2.30
CA VAL A 32 5.89 6.61 3.04
C VAL A 32 6.21 7.71 2.04
N VAL A 33 5.76 8.93 2.33
CA VAL A 33 5.94 10.09 1.46
C VAL A 33 6.67 11.21 2.20
N THR A 34 7.41 12.02 1.45
CA THR A 34 8.12 13.20 1.96
C THR A 34 7.78 14.41 1.10
N SER A 35 8.00 15.62 1.64
CA SER A 35 7.92 16.85 0.84
C SER A 35 8.96 16.82 -0.28
N ASN A 36 8.59 17.34 -1.45
CA ASN A 36 9.50 17.55 -2.59
C ASN A 36 10.50 18.71 -2.35
N GLU A 37 10.34 19.48 -1.27
CA GLU A 37 11.24 20.56 -0.88
C GLU A 37 12.49 20.06 -0.14
N LYS A 38 12.54 18.78 0.23
CA LYS A 38 13.69 18.19 0.93
C LYS A 38 14.89 18.10 -0.02
N SER A 39 16.08 18.39 0.50
CA SER A 39 17.32 18.15 -0.24
C SER A 39 17.51 16.65 -0.50
N GLU A 40 18.25 16.32 -1.55
CA GLU A 40 18.59 14.92 -1.89
C GLU A 40 19.26 14.19 -0.71
N ILE A 41 20.14 14.88 0.02
CA ILE A 41 20.78 14.35 1.23
C ILE A 41 19.73 13.96 2.27
N ALA A 42 18.79 14.86 2.58
CA ALA A 42 17.73 14.58 3.55
C ALA A 42 16.81 13.44 3.08
N LEU A 43 16.52 13.35 1.78
CA LEU A 43 15.73 12.25 1.21
C LEU A 43 16.44 10.91 1.37
N ASN A 44 17.75 10.86 1.10
CA ASN A 44 18.55 9.65 1.26
C ASN A 44 18.66 9.24 2.73
N GLU A 45 18.87 10.18 3.65
CA GLU A 45 18.89 9.89 5.09
C GLU A 45 17.56 9.31 5.59
N ILE A 46 16.43 9.91 5.19
CA ILE A 46 15.09 9.41 5.55
C ILE A 46 14.88 8.00 5.00
N ARG A 47 15.21 7.80 3.71
CA ARG A 47 15.09 6.50 3.03
C ARG A 47 15.93 5.44 3.73
N ASP A 48 17.20 5.72 4.00
CA ASP A 48 18.12 4.77 4.62
C ASP A 48 17.71 4.42 6.04
N ALA A 49 17.27 5.39 6.83
CA ALA A 49 16.78 5.17 8.19
C ALA A 49 15.57 4.22 8.19
N ILE A 50 14.57 4.49 7.33
CA ILE A 50 13.34 3.72 7.25
C ILE A 50 13.60 2.30 6.73
N LEU A 51 14.38 2.16 5.66
CA LEU A 51 14.72 0.85 5.10
C LEU A 51 15.56 0.02 6.06
N SER A 52 16.50 0.64 6.78
CA SER A 52 17.31 -0.04 7.79
C SER A 52 16.47 -0.53 8.96
N ALA A 53 15.56 0.30 9.48
CA ALA A 53 14.62 -0.09 10.52
C ALA A 53 13.71 -1.23 10.04
N GLY A 54 13.13 -1.10 8.85
CA GLY A 54 12.33 -2.14 8.20
C GLY A 54 13.05 -3.48 8.14
N LYS A 55 14.27 -3.49 7.59
CA LYS A 55 15.09 -4.68 7.45
C LYS A 55 15.48 -5.31 8.79
N LEU A 56 15.85 -4.49 9.78
CA LEU A 56 16.25 -4.97 11.10
C LEU A 56 15.06 -5.61 11.82
N TYR A 57 13.95 -4.88 11.93
CA TYR A 57 12.81 -5.30 12.75
C TYR A 57 11.92 -6.35 12.07
N SER A 58 11.93 -6.46 10.73
CA SER A 58 11.39 -7.65 10.05
C SER A 58 12.13 -8.94 10.46
N LYS A 59 13.45 -8.87 10.71
CA LYS A 59 14.27 -10.04 11.09
C LYS A 59 14.31 -10.27 12.60
N ARG A 60 14.10 -9.22 13.39
CA ARG A 60 14.19 -9.20 14.85
C ARG A 60 12.93 -8.60 15.49
N PRO A 61 11.75 -9.22 15.27
CA PRO A 61 10.50 -8.73 15.86
C PRO A 61 10.48 -8.85 17.39
N ASP A 62 11.42 -9.62 17.97
CA ASP A 62 11.67 -9.72 19.41
C ASP A 62 12.20 -8.43 20.04
N LEU A 63 12.93 -7.61 19.27
CA LEU A 63 13.45 -6.32 19.74
C LEU A 63 12.39 -5.22 19.66
N PHE A 64 11.71 -5.16 18.51
CA PHE A 64 10.63 -4.23 18.26
C PHE A 64 9.79 -4.75 17.10
N ARG A 65 8.47 -4.81 17.29
CA ARG A 65 7.54 -5.30 16.28
C ARG A 65 7.07 -4.16 15.39
N LEU A 66 7.89 -3.82 14.39
CA LEU A 66 7.58 -2.73 13.45
C LEU A 66 6.33 -3.00 12.58
N PHE A 67 6.08 -4.26 12.23
CA PHE A 67 4.89 -4.71 11.51
C PHE A 67 4.05 -5.60 12.43
N GLY A 68 3.04 -5.02 13.07
CA GLY A 68 2.17 -5.75 13.99
C GLY A 68 1.44 -4.85 14.98
N ASP A 69 0.69 -5.50 15.86
CA ASP A 69 -0.04 -4.81 16.91
C ASP A 69 0.90 -4.22 17.96
N PHE A 70 0.57 -3.03 18.45
CA PHE A 70 1.20 -2.40 19.61
C PHE A 70 0.12 -2.01 20.62
N ASP A 71 0.18 -2.59 21.82
CA ASP A 71 -0.79 -2.36 22.91
C ASP A 71 -2.27 -2.46 22.45
N GLY A 72 -2.58 -3.52 21.69
CA GLY A 72 -3.91 -3.75 21.11
C GLY A 72 -4.27 -2.88 19.90
N THR A 73 -3.41 -1.92 19.53
CA THR A 73 -3.61 -1.06 18.35
C THR A 73 -3.04 -1.73 17.10
N LYS A 74 -3.91 -1.96 16.10
CA LYS A 74 -3.52 -2.52 14.80
C LYS A 74 -3.06 -1.44 13.84
N ASP A 75 -2.22 -1.82 12.88
CA ASP A 75 -1.75 -1.01 11.77
C ASP A 75 -1.10 0.33 12.19
N LEU A 76 -0.43 0.32 13.36
CA LEU A 76 0.26 1.49 13.90
C LEU A 76 1.57 1.74 13.13
N LEU A 77 1.70 2.93 12.53
CA LEU A 77 2.76 3.33 11.58
C LEU A 77 2.74 2.56 10.25
N PHE A 78 2.77 1.22 10.31
CA PHE A 78 2.73 0.33 9.16
C PHE A 78 1.65 -0.73 9.33
N LYS A 79 1.09 -1.22 8.22
CA LYS A 79 0.13 -2.32 8.26
C LYS A 79 0.74 -3.56 8.91
N ASN A 80 -0.04 -4.26 9.71
CA ASN A 80 0.32 -5.54 10.31
C ASN A 80 0.72 -6.60 9.28
N SER A 81 0.06 -6.57 8.11
CA SER A 81 0.29 -7.52 7.02
C SER A 81 1.52 -7.18 6.18
N ALA A 82 2.20 -6.06 6.45
CA ALA A 82 3.41 -5.71 5.72
C ALA A 82 4.54 -6.70 6.05
N THR A 83 5.23 -7.16 5.01
CA THR A 83 6.35 -8.11 5.14
C THR A 83 7.71 -7.41 5.09
N GLY A 84 7.74 -6.14 4.71
CA GLY A 84 8.94 -5.31 4.64
C GLY A 84 8.67 -3.99 3.92
N LEU A 85 9.76 -3.27 3.64
CA LEU A 85 9.76 -1.99 2.94
C LEU A 85 10.66 -2.08 1.72
N LEU A 86 10.23 -1.43 0.64
CA LEU A 86 10.98 -1.34 -0.61
C LEU A 86 11.16 0.14 -0.96
N SER A 87 12.37 0.47 -1.41
CA SER A 87 12.62 1.75 -2.05
C SER A 87 11.93 1.82 -3.41
N LEU A 88 11.13 2.85 -3.63
CA LEU A 88 10.55 3.09 -4.95
C LEU A 88 11.52 3.89 -5.81
N GLU A 89 11.86 3.37 -6.99
CA GLU A 89 12.39 4.20 -8.07
C GLU A 89 11.28 5.13 -8.60
N SER A 90 11.66 6.20 -9.29
CA SER A 90 10.70 7.08 -9.95
C SER A 90 9.90 6.29 -11.01
N GLY A 91 8.62 6.04 -10.71
CA GLY A 91 7.65 5.43 -11.63
C GLY A 91 7.39 3.95 -11.40
N SER A 92 6.55 3.61 -10.41
CA SER A 92 5.92 2.29 -10.35
C SER A 92 4.76 2.22 -11.36
N PRO A 93 4.70 1.23 -12.27
CA PRO A 93 3.60 1.08 -13.22
C PRO A 93 2.22 0.99 -12.54
N VAL A 94 2.16 0.36 -11.36
CA VAL A 94 0.94 0.27 -10.55
C VAL A 94 0.51 1.66 -10.06
N MET A 95 1.47 2.51 -9.67
CA MET A 95 1.15 3.89 -9.26
C MET A 95 0.69 4.75 -10.43
N GLN A 96 1.27 4.58 -11.62
CA GLN A 96 0.84 5.29 -12.83
C GLN A 96 -0.61 4.95 -13.16
N ARG A 97 -0.93 3.65 -13.26
CA ARG A 97 -2.30 3.18 -13.52
C ARG A 97 -3.30 3.64 -12.47
N TYR A 98 -2.90 3.64 -11.19
CA TYR A 98 -3.75 4.16 -10.12
C TYR A 98 -4.00 5.66 -10.24
N SER A 99 -3.00 6.43 -10.67
CA SER A 99 -3.12 7.88 -10.89
C SER A 99 -4.11 8.20 -12.01
N GLU A 100 -4.07 7.45 -13.12
CA GLU A 100 -5.03 7.57 -14.23
C GLU A 100 -6.48 7.34 -13.76
N ILE A 101 -6.71 6.32 -12.91
CA ILE A 101 -8.04 6.04 -12.34
C ILE A 101 -8.52 7.23 -11.48
N LEU A 102 -7.63 7.80 -10.65
CA LEU A 102 -7.97 8.93 -9.80
C LEU A 102 -8.35 10.20 -10.58
N GLU A 103 -7.73 10.43 -11.74
CA GLU A 103 -8.08 11.56 -12.61
C GLU A 103 -9.52 11.44 -13.12
N VAL A 104 -9.95 10.25 -13.51
CA VAL A 104 -11.34 10.00 -13.94
C VAL A 104 -12.32 10.24 -12.80
N ILE A 105 -12.03 9.71 -11.60
CA ILE A 105 -12.92 9.88 -10.43
C ILE A 105 -13.06 11.37 -10.08
N LYS A 106 -11.96 12.12 -10.04
CA LYS A 106 -11.97 13.56 -9.77
C LYS A 106 -12.74 14.34 -10.83
N ALA A 107 -12.68 13.94 -12.09
CA ALA A 107 -13.45 14.58 -13.15
C ALA A 107 -14.97 14.38 -12.94
N CYS A 108 -15.39 13.21 -12.46
CA CYS A 108 -16.79 12.91 -12.15
C CYS A 108 -17.30 13.72 -10.95
N GLU A 109 -16.51 13.90 -9.90
CA GLU A 109 -16.90 14.67 -8.71
C GLU A 109 -17.10 16.17 -9.00
N ASN A 110 -16.36 16.71 -9.96
CA ASN A 110 -16.43 18.13 -10.33
C ASN A 110 -17.48 18.43 -11.41
N GLN A 111 -18.32 17.45 -11.79
CA GLN A 111 -19.42 17.70 -12.72
C GLN A 111 -20.55 18.45 -12.00
N PRO A 112 -21.08 19.54 -12.58
CA PRO A 112 -22.25 20.20 -12.01
C PRO A 112 -23.41 19.21 -11.96
N SER A 113 -24.02 19.06 -10.79
CA SER A 113 -25.27 18.32 -10.63
C SER A 113 -26.31 18.92 -11.56
N SER A 114 -26.81 18.11 -12.50
CA SER A 114 -27.97 18.47 -13.34
C SER A 114 -29.24 18.62 -12.51
#